data_AF-A0A2S9EJ45-F1
#
_entry.id   AF-A0A2S9EJ45-F1
#
_cell.length_a   1.000
_cell.length_b   1.000
_cell.length_c   1.000
_cell.angle_alpha   90.00
_cell.angle_beta   90.00
_cell.angle_gamma   90.00
#
_symmetry.space_group_name_H-M   'P 1'
#
loop_
_entity.id
_entity.type
_entity.pdbx_description
1 polymer ?
#
loop_
_entity_poly.entity_id
_entity_poly.type
_entity_poly.pdbx_seq_one_letter_code
_entity_poly.pdbx_strand_id
1 'polypeptide(L)'
;MPLPSMFLGVTAKQLLVLVTVGCAAAYLFDNHDDTTPEKLALEAFIRSEQQVTEQVGTVLDVALVRQVVAHPGFNTAGYTRSMYAVEGERGRLMVTLKKVEGEPTIEVTELRQP
;
A
#
# COMPACT_ATOMS: atom_id res chain seq x y z
N MET A 1 14.60 45.39 21.71
CA MET A 1 14.51 44.51 22.89
C MET A 1 14.64 43.08 22.40
N PRO A 2 15.62 42.27 22.84
CA PRO A 2 15.78 40.91 22.36
C PRO A 2 14.68 40.03 22.97
N LEU A 3 13.89 39.38 22.11
CA LEU A 3 12.88 38.41 22.54
C LEU A 3 13.59 37.24 23.24
N PRO A 4 13.10 36.78 24.41
CA PRO A 4 13.68 35.64 25.10
C PRO A 4 13.55 34.40 24.20
N SER A 5 14.68 33.83 23.81
CA SER A 5 14.78 32.71 22.86
C SER A 5 14.70 31.32 23.52
N MET A 6 14.20 31.27 24.75
CA MET A 6 13.98 30.04 25.52
C MET A 6 12.49 29.75 25.61
N PHE A 7 12.06 28.65 25.02
CA PHE A 7 10.73 28.08 25.20
C PHE A 7 10.91 26.73 25.89
N LEU A 8 10.25 26.50 27.04
CA LEU A 8 10.26 25.23 27.77
C LEU A 8 11.69 24.71 28.14
N GLY A 9 12.62 25.61 28.46
CA GLY A 9 14.00 25.24 28.81
C GLY A 9 14.87 24.82 27.61
N VAL A 10 14.35 24.95 26.39
CA VAL A 10 15.01 24.59 25.13
C VAL A 10 15.21 25.86 24.30
N THR A 11 16.37 25.99 23.65
CA THR A 11 16.63 27.14 22.78
C THR A 11 15.82 27.05 21.49
N ALA A 12 15.38 28.19 20.94
CA ALA A 12 14.63 28.23 19.68
C ALA A 12 15.35 27.50 18.52
N LYS A 13 16.68 27.50 18.52
CA LYS A 13 17.51 26.74 17.56
C LYS A 13 17.33 25.23 17.70
N GLN A 14 17.25 24.72 18.92
CA GLN A 14 17.02 23.29 19.17
C GLN A 14 15.61 22.87 18.77
N LEU A 15 14.59 23.71 19.01
CA LEU A 15 13.23 23.44 18.55
C LEU A 15 13.14 23.38 17.02
N LEU A 16 13.78 24.33 16.33
CA LEU A 16 13.84 24.35 14.87
C LEU A 16 14.45 23.04 14.33
N VAL A 17 15.58 22.61 14.91
CA VAL A 17 16.26 21.36 14.52
C VAL A 17 15.34 20.16 14.71
N LEU A 18 14.65 20.08 15.86
CA LEU A 18 13.77 18.95 16.17
C LEU A 18 12.58 18.88 15.20
N VAL A 19 11.98 20.02 14.87
CA VAL A 19 10.91 20.10 13.86
C VAL A 19 11.42 19.66 12.49
N THR A 20 12.58 20.15 12.05
CA THR A 20 13.13 19.74 10.73
C THR A 20 13.45 18.25 10.66
N VAL A 21 14.01 17.66 11.71
CA VAL A 21 14.30 16.23 11.78
C VAL A 21 13.01 15.41 11.82
N GLY A 22 12.00 15.87 12.59
CA GLY A 22 10.68 15.25 12.62
C GLY A 22 9.98 15.26 11.27
N CYS A 23 9.99 16.40 10.56
CA CYS A 23 9.44 16.50 9.21
C CYS A 23 10.20 15.63 8.20
N ALA A 24 11.53 15.58 8.27
CA ALA A 24 12.33 14.73 7.39
C ALA A 24 12.06 13.24 7.64
N ALA A 25 11.95 12.83 8.90
CA ALA A 25 11.58 11.46 9.24
C ALA A 25 10.18 11.12 8.71
N ALA A 26 9.18 11.97 8.97
CA ALA A 26 7.82 11.77 8.48
C ALA A 26 7.78 11.63 6.95
N TYR A 27 8.50 12.49 6.22
CA TYR A 27 8.59 12.44 4.77
C TYR A 27 9.24 11.15 4.25
N LEU A 28 10.29 10.66 4.93
CA LEU A 28 10.95 9.41 4.56
C LEU A 28 10.12 8.16 4.89
N PHE A 29 9.37 8.18 5.99
CA PHE A 29 8.48 7.08 6.38
C PHE A 29 7.23 7.01 5.50
N ASP A 30 6.61 8.14 5.15
CA ASP A 30 5.46 8.21 4.24
C ASP A 30 5.78 7.62 2.86
N ASN A 31 7.00 7.86 2.36
CA ASN A 31 7.45 7.29 1.09
C ASN A 31 7.81 5.78 1.16
N HIS A 32 7.86 5.19 2.36
CA HIS A 32 8.10 3.75 2.55
C HIS A 32 6.79 2.94 2.62
N ASP A 33 5.64 3.59 2.77
CA ASP A 33 4.32 2.94 2.84
C ASP A 33 3.86 2.33 1.50
N ASP A 34 4.56 2.61 0.40
CA ASP A 34 4.38 1.93 -0.90
C ASP A 34 4.73 0.42 -0.83
N THR A 35 5.44 -0.01 0.24
CA THR A 35 5.71 -1.42 0.57
C THR A 35 5.00 -1.80 1.87
N THR A 36 3.72 -1.43 1.96
CA THR A 36 2.87 -1.84 3.08
C THR A 36 2.88 -3.38 3.21
N PRO A 37 2.98 -3.93 4.43
CA PRO A 37 3.00 -5.38 4.66
C PRO A 37 1.76 -6.08 4.09
N GLU A 38 0.67 -5.35 3.93
CA GLU A 38 -0.55 -5.81 3.26
C GLU A 38 -0.31 -6.15 1.78
N LYS A 39 0.47 -5.34 1.05
CA LYS A 39 0.83 -5.59 -0.35
C LYS A 39 1.72 -6.82 -0.48
N LEU A 40 2.68 -7.00 0.43
CA LEU A 40 3.54 -8.19 0.46
C LEU A 40 2.76 -9.47 0.78
N ALA A 41 1.84 -9.40 1.76
CA ALA A 41 0.95 -10.53 2.07
C ALA A 41 0.06 -10.88 0.87
N LEU A 42 -0.38 -9.87 0.11
CA LEU A 42 -1.18 -10.04 -1.07
C LEU A 42 -0.42 -10.63 -2.26
N GLU A 43 0.81 -10.19 -2.50
CA GLU A 43 1.70 -10.79 -3.50
C GLU A 43 2.01 -12.25 -3.16
N ALA A 44 2.26 -12.55 -1.89
CA ALA A 44 2.43 -13.92 -1.40
C ALA A 44 1.15 -14.74 -1.59
N PHE A 45 -0.01 -14.16 -1.33
CA PHE A 45 -1.31 -14.78 -1.55
C PHE A 45 -1.53 -15.09 -3.05
N ILE A 46 -1.32 -14.13 -3.94
CA ILE A 46 -1.39 -14.31 -5.40
C ILE A 46 -0.44 -15.42 -5.86
N ARG A 47 0.77 -15.50 -5.30
CA ARG A 47 1.73 -16.56 -5.61
C ARG A 47 1.29 -17.93 -5.10
N SER A 48 0.59 -17.97 -3.96
CA SER A 48 0.07 -19.21 -3.38
C SER A 48 -1.22 -19.70 -4.04
N GLU A 49 -1.91 -18.83 -4.77
CA GLU A 49 -3.14 -19.18 -5.47
C GLU A 49 -2.85 -20.16 -6.62
N GLN A 50 -3.45 -21.34 -6.49
CA GLN A 50 -3.18 -22.45 -7.39
C GLN A 50 -3.67 -22.15 -8.82
N GLN A 51 -4.76 -21.39 -8.97
CA GLN A 51 -5.26 -20.97 -10.29
C GLN A 51 -4.32 -20.01 -11.02
N VAL A 52 -3.58 -19.18 -10.27
CA VAL A 52 -2.57 -18.27 -10.83
C VAL A 52 -1.34 -19.07 -11.25
N THR A 53 -0.87 -19.98 -10.39
CA THR A 53 0.29 -20.83 -10.70
C THR A 53 0.03 -21.77 -11.87
N GLU A 54 -1.18 -22.30 -12.00
CA GLU A 54 -1.58 -23.17 -13.13
C GLU A 54 -1.58 -22.41 -14.47
N GLN A 55 -2.04 -21.14 -14.47
CA GLN A 55 -2.14 -20.36 -15.71
C GLN A 55 -0.83 -19.68 -16.11
N VAL A 56 -0.08 -19.13 -15.16
CA VAL A 56 1.11 -18.30 -15.45
C VAL A 56 2.43 -19.04 -15.18
N GLY A 57 2.38 -20.18 -14.50
CA GLY A 57 3.57 -20.91 -14.06
C GLY A 57 4.24 -20.21 -12.89
N THR A 58 5.57 -20.19 -12.88
CA THR A 58 6.34 -19.46 -11.87
C THR A 58 6.08 -17.96 -12.02
N VAL A 59 5.55 -17.32 -10.97
CA VAL A 59 5.34 -15.86 -10.93
C VAL A 59 6.69 -15.15 -10.88
N LEU A 60 6.98 -14.36 -11.91
CA LEU A 60 8.21 -13.57 -12.06
C LEU A 60 8.03 -12.17 -11.51
N ASP A 61 6.90 -11.53 -11.80
CA ASP A 61 6.60 -10.17 -11.36
C ASP A 61 5.11 -9.99 -11.04
N VAL A 62 4.83 -9.08 -10.10
CA VAL A 62 3.47 -8.69 -9.71
C VAL A 62 3.41 -7.16 -9.69
N ALA A 63 2.83 -6.58 -10.73
CA ALA A 63 2.73 -5.14 -10.89
C ALA A 63 1.31 -4.67 -10.57
N LEU A 64 1.17 -3.70 -9.66
CA LEU A 64 -0.11 -3.01 -9.45
C LEU A 64 -0.43 -2.14 -10.66
N VAL A 65 -1.47 -2.50 -11.41
CA VAL A 65 -1.90 -1.77 -12.61
C VAL A 65 -2.86 -0.64 -12.23
N ARG A 66 -3.75 -0.90 -11.27
CA ARG A 66 -4.76 0.08 -10.87
C ARG A 66 -5.25 -0.18 -9.46
N GLN A 67 -5.43 0.87 -8.68
CA GLN A 67 -6.12 0.80 -7.40
C GLN A 67 -7.26 1.82 -7.39
N VAL A 68 -8.43 1.37 -6.96
CA VAL A 68 -9.64 2.18 -6.85
C VAL A 68 -10.16 2.05 -5.44
N VAL A 69 -10.10 3.14 -4.67
CA VAL A 69 -10.68 3.21 -3.33
C VAL A 69 -12.07 3.83 -3.45
N ALA A 70 -13.09 3.07 -3.07
CA ALA A 70 -14.46 3.54 -3.00
C ALA A 70 -14.82 3.77 -1.53
N HIS A 71 -15.19 4.99 -1.18
CA HIS A 71 -15.80 5.33 0.11
C HIS A 71 -17.28 5.62 -0.14
N PRO A 72 -18.15 4.60 -0.14
CA PRO A 72 -19.57 4.83 -0.28
C PRO A 72 -20.07 5.49 1.03
N GLY A 73 -21.02 6.43 0.91
CA GLY A 73 -21.42 7.32 2.00
C GLY A 73 -21.96 6.62 3.26
N PHE A 74 -22.36 7.44 4.25
CA PHE A 74 -22.72 7.18 5.67
C PHE A 74 -23.10 5.77 6.18
N ASN A 75 -23.60 4.82 5.37
CA ASN A 75 -24.09 3.51 5.80
C ASN A 75 -23.50 2.29 5.06
N THR A 76 -22.43 2.47 4.29
CA THR A 76 -21.82 1.38 3.50
C THR A 76 -20.33 1.34 3.75
N ALA A 77 -19.78 0.15 3.99
CA ALA A 77 -18.34 -0.03 4.16
C ALA A 77 -17.60 0.36 2.87
N GLY A 78 -16.49 1.09 3.01
CA GLY A 78 -15.55 1.32 1.93
C GLY A 78 -15.06 0.02 1.34
N TYR A 79 -14.62 0.06 0.09
CA TYR A 79 -13.85 -1.05 -0.47
C TYR A 79 -12.73 -0.51 -1.36
N THR A 80 -11.59 -1.17 -1.26
CA THR A 80 -10.46 -0.96 -2.13
C THR A 80 -10.44 -2.10 -3.16
N ARG A 81 -10.56 -1.74 -4.43
CA ARG A 81 -10.41 -2.67 -5.56
C ARG A 81 -9.05 -2.45 -6.20
N SER A 82 -8.18 -3.44 -6.14
CA SER A 82 -6.83 -3.41 -6.71
C SER A 82 -6.72 -4.40 -7.87
N MET A 83 -6.12 -3.99 -8.97
CA MET A 83 -5.86 -4.77 -10.17
C MET A 83 -4.36 -4.97 -10.31
N TYR A 84 -3.93 -6.23 -10.34
CA TYR A 84 -2.54 -6.64 -10.48
C TYR A 84 -2.33 -7.35 -11.80
N ALA A 85 -1.30 -6.95 -12.55
CA ALA A 85 -0.75 -7.75 -13.63
C ALA A 85 0.28 -8.70 -13.03
N VAL A 86 -0.02 -9.99 -13.12
CA VAL A 86 0.87 -11.06 -12.70
C VAL A 86 1.55 -11.59 -13.94
N GLU A 87 2.85 -11.41 -14.01
CA GLU A 87 3.68 -11.94 -15.09
C GLU A 87 4.40 -13.18 -14.59
N GLY A 88 4.39 -14.23 -15.39
CA GLY A 88 5.03 -15.49 -15.07
C GLY A 88 5.60 -16.13 -16.32
N GLU A 89 6.30 -17.24 -16.11
CA GLU A 89 7.05 -17.94 -17.16
C GLU A 89 6.20 -18.27 -18.40
N ARG A 90 4.90 -18.54 -18.21
CA ARG A 90 3.99 -18.98 -19.27
C ARG A 90 3.10 -17.88 -19.84
N GLY A 91 3.18 -16.66 -19.32
CA GLY A 91 2.38 -15.55 -19.83
C GLY A 91 2.10 -14.45 -18.79
N ARG A 92 0.98 -13.75 -18.99
CA ARG A 92 0.52 -12.69 -18.07
C ARG A 92 -0.95 -12.91 -17.73
N LEU A 93 -1.33 -12.62 -16.49
CA LEU A 93 -2.69 -12.73 -15.97
C LEU A 93 -3.06 -11.47 -15.22
N MET A 94 -4.27 -10.94 -15.44
CA MET A 94 -4.80 -9.84 -14.66
C MET A 94 -5.62 -10.39 -13.49
N VAL A 95 -5.20 -10.07 -12.26
CA VAL A 95 -5.88 -10.45 -11.02
C VAL A 95 -6.54 -9.22 -10.42
N THR A 96 -7.85 -9.29 -10.21
CA THR A 96 -8.58 -8.22 -9.53
C THR A 96 -8.97 -8.66 -8.13
N LEU A 97 -8.59 -7.85 -7.15
CA LEU A 97 -8.78 -8.09 -5.74
C LEU A 97 -9.68 -7.01 -5.15
N LYS A 98 -10.60 -7.43 -4.30
CA LYS A 98 -11.47 -6.53 -3.55
C LYS A 98 -11.22 -6.74 -2.06
N LYS A 99 -10.87 -5.65 -1.37
CA LYS A 99 -10.74 -5.58 0.08
C LYS A 99 -11.81 -4.66 0.62
N VAL A 100 -12.68 -5.15 1.49
CA VAL A 100 -13.71 -4.34 2.16
C VAL A 100 -13.09 -3.72 3.42
N GLU A 101 -13.37 -2.44 3.65
CA GLU A 101 -12.90 -1.70 4.82
C GLU A 101 -13.52 -2.30 6.09
N GLY A 102 -12.68 -2.87 6.96
CA GLY A 102 -13.10 -3.58 8.18
C GLY A 102 -13.07 -5.11 8.09
N GLU A 103 -12.82 -5.69 6.92
CA GLU A 103 -12.68 -7.15 6.76
C GLU A 103 -11.22 -7.54 6.42
N PRO A 104 -10.66 -8.58 7.09
CA PRO A 104 -9.32 -9.09 6.79
C PRO A 104 -9.30 -10.00 5.55
N THR A 105 -10.46 -10.43 5.07
CA THR A 105 -10.58 -11.36 3.95
C THR A 105 -10.43 -10.62 2.63
N ILE A 106 -9.45 -11.03 1.84
CA ILE A 106 -9.23 -10.50 0.49
C ILE A 106 -9.88 -11.46 -0.48
N GLU A 107 -10.86 -10.97 -1.24
CA GLU A 107 -11.54 -11.79 -2.23
C GLU A 107 -10.95 -11.55 -3.63
N VAL A 108 -10.51 -12.64 -4.28
CA VAL A 108 -10.18 -12.63 -5.71
C VAL A 108 -11.49 -12.60 -6.48
N THR A 109 -11.80 -11.44 -7.07
CA THR A 109 -13.08 -11.27 -7.75
C THR A 109 -13.01 -11.70 -9.22
N GLU A 110 -11.88 -11.47 -9.90
CA GLU A 110 -11.76 -11.76 -11.33
C GLU A 110 -10.34 -12.17 -11.71
N LEU A 111 -10.22 -13.28 -12.45
CA LEU A 111 -9.02 -13.72 -13.17
C LEU A 111 -9.28 -13.54 -14.66
N ARG A 112 -8.59 -12.59 -15.30
CA ARG A 112 -8.78 -12.31 -16.72
C ARG A 112 -7.48 -12.54 -17.47
N GLN A 113 -7.52 -13.43 -18.46
CA GLN A 113 -6.44 -13.58 -19.43
C GLN A 113 -6.46 -12.38 -20.40
N PRO A 114 -5.29 -11.88 -20.81
CA PRO A 114 -5.17 -10.78 -21.77
C PRO A 114 -5.69 -11.14 -23.17
#